data_AF-A0A811JQL7-F1
#
_entry.id   AF-A0A811JQL7-F1
#
_cell.length_a   1.000
_cell.length_b   1.000
_cell.length_c   1.000
_cell.angle_alpha   90.00
_cell.angle_beta   90.00
_cell.angle_gamma   90.00
#
_symmetry.space_group_name_H-M   'P 1'
#
loop_
_entity.id
_entity.type
_entity.pdbx_description
1 polymer ?
#
loop_
_entity_poly.entity_id
_entity_poly.type
_entity_poly.pdbx_seq_one_letter_code
_entity_poly.pdbx_strand_id
1 'polypeptide(L)'
;MPVSRSPIITSDSIDEKPDEALVIAGPKYRNVRNPTGCIISFIYSKASLVYLCLVAIITTLSTYFFTIQINDSSVLCMFNDYLPVDQELKELSRPVNYYCRFLEFSVPTNVIQLVFCMGALFFALNRRSKWFFTCYLVLFISLIIGCALMMTLYTMDLQNFLKPSVANVLTRVVEKDEKFCQVLEPMLECRYNSKNDTRIIEKLCEKPRRQYQNKPDCVDHLTTFLDQKYWLIAVIVQYTLLIVIGIVILLRSVFIQCRRERKRASKLSSAHYIHVNGFQEAP
;
A
#
# COMPACT_ATOMS: atom_id res chain seq x y z
N MET A 1 65.24 0.95 60.36
CA MET A 1 63.91 1.61 60.47
C MET A 1 64.15 3.11 60.41
N PRO A 2 63.39 3.91 59.64
CA PRO A 2 61.93 3.85 59.56
C PRO A 2 61.36 3.66 58.14
N VAL A 3 60.09 3.25 58.17
CA VAL A 3 59.13 3.05 57.08
C VAL A 3 58.25 4.30 56.98
N SER A 4 57.96 4.79 55.78
CA SER A 4 56.72 5.52 55.45
C SER A 4 56.58 5.63 53.92
N ARG A 5 55.86 4.71 53.28
CA ARG A 5 54.48 4.86 52.74
C ARG A 5 54.35 5.91 51.62
N SER A 6 54.50 5.44 50.38
CA SER A 6 53.83 6.02 49.19
C SER A 6 52.58 5.20 48.90
N PRO A 7 51.41 5.79 48.62
CA PRO A 7 50.23 5.03 48.27
C PRO A 7 50.29 4.55 46.82
N ILE A 8 49.93 3.28 46.68
CA ILE A 8 49.57 2.57 45.46
C ILE A 8 48.33 3.22 44.85
N ILE A 9 48.39 3.60 43.57
CA ILE A 9 47.24 3.44 42.67
C ILE A 9 47.75 2.68 41.44
N THR A 10 47.35 1.42 41.46
CA THR A 10 47.28 0.42 40.43
C THR A 10 47.07 0.98 39.03
N SER A 11 48.01 0.63 38.16
CA SER A 11 47.77 0.43 36.74
C SER A 11 46.74 -0.70 36.57
N ASP A 12 45.46 -0.36 36.57
CA ASP A 12 44.42 -1.26 36.05
C ASP A 12 44.52 -1.24 34.52
N SER A 13 45.37 -2.13 34.03
CA SER A 13 45.23 -2.76 32.72
C SER A 13 43.87 -3.45 32.66
N ILE A 14 42.85 -2.73 32.21
CA ILE A 14 41.67 -3.37 31.65
C ILE A 14 42.00 -3.69 30.20
N ASP A 15 42.42 -4.93 29.99
CA ASP A 15 42.28 -5.67 28.73
C ASP A 15 40.83 -5.53 28.23
N GLU A 16 40.56 -4.54 27.38
CA GLU A 16 39.43 -4.62 26.47
C GLU A 16 39.84 -5.57 25.34
N LYS A 17 39.46 -6.84 25.53
CA LYS A 17 39.37 -7.87 24.50
C LYS A 17 39.03 -7.23 23.14
N PRO A 18 39.84 -7.43 22.09
CA PRO A 18 39.35 -7.22 20.74
C PRO A 18 38.31 -8.31 20.50
N ASP A 19 37.02 -7.96 20.61
CA ASP A 19 35.95 -8.84 20.19
C ASP A 19 36.24 -9.28 18.75
N GLU A 20 36.56 -10.57 18.64
CA GLU A 20 36.60 -11.35 17.42
C GLU A 20 35.20 -11.33 16.78
N ALA A 21 34.86 -10.24 16.12
CA ALA A 21 34.02 -10.30 14.95
C ALA A 21 34.96 -10.41 13.76
N LEU A 22 35.44 -11.64 13.53
CA LEU A 22 35.90 -12.11 12.23
C LEU A 22 34.75 -11.93 11.25
N VAL A 23 34.55 -10.70 10.79
CA VAL A 23 33.75 -10.38 9.63
C VAL A 23 34.45 -11.09 8.49
N ILE A 24 33.86 -12.21 8.06
CA ILE A 24 34.19 -12.90 6.81
C ILE A 24 34.37 -11.82 5.76
N ALA A 25 35.63 -11.54 5.45
CA ALA A 25 36.02 -10.51 4.53
C ALA A 25 35.70 -11.03 3.13
N GLY A 26 34.44 -10.84 2.71
CA GLY A 26 34.11 -10.79 1.30
C GLY A 26 34.98 -9.75 0.60
N PRO A 27 35.21 -9.90 -0.71
CA PRO A 27 36.26 -9.16 -1.42
C PRO A 27 36.19 -7.66 -1.14
N LYS A 28 37.34 -7.11 -0.76
CA LYS A 28 37.58 -5.70 -0.45
C LYS A 28 37.29 -4.85 -1.68
N TYR A 29 36.03 -4.43 -1.85
CA TYR A 29 35.63 -3.50 -2.92
C TYR A 29 36.10 -2.09 -2.60
N ARG A 30 37.34 -1.82 -3.03
CA ARG A 30 37.96 -0.50 -3.16
C ARG A 30 37.14 0.34 -4.14
N ASN A 31 36.19 1.13 -3.63
CA ASN A 31 35.69 2.42 -4.17
C ASN A 31 34.33 2.84 -3.53
N VAL A 32 34.29 3.00 -2.21
CA VAL A 32 33.36 3.95 -1.57
C VAL A 32 34.20 4.82 -0.64
N ARG A 33 35.05 5.65 -1.25
CA ARG A 33 35.80 6.69 -0.55
C ARG A 33 34.76 7.74 -0.13
N ASN A 34 34.35 7.68 1.14
CA ASN A 34 33.33 8.47 1.83
C ASN A 34 31.86 8.04 1.64
N PRO A 35 31.31 7.18 2.53
CA PRO A 35 29.86 7.10 2.74
C PRO A 35 29.42 8.31 3.60
N THR A 36 29.58 9.53 3.10
CA THR A 36 29.10 10.78 3.73
C THR A 36 27.71 11.16 3.24
N GLY A 37 26.82 10.17 3.11
CA GLY A 37 25.45 10.39 2.66
C GLY A 37 24.46 9.57 3.48
N CYS A 38 23.51 10.26 4.11
CA CYS A 38 22.31 9.72 4.77
C CYS A 38 21.68 8.57 3.97
N ILE A 39 21.49 8.84 2.69
CA ILE A 39 20.83 8.01 1.70
C ILE A 39 21.58 6.69 1.50
N ILE A 40 22.92 6.70 1.44
CA ILE A 40 23.72 5.49 1.22
C ILE A 40 23.57 4.50 2.39
N SER A 41 23.59 4.99 3.64
CA SER A 41 23.43 4.09 4.81
C SER A 41 22.01 3.53 4.95
N PHE A 42 21.00 4.23 4.46
CA PHE A 42 19.61 3.77 4.43
C PHE A 42 19.40 2.69 3.37
N ILE A 43 19.91 2.91 2.16
CA ILE A 43 19.70 2.05 0.99
C ILE A 43 20.24 0.64 1.21
N TYR A 44 21.44 0.51 1.78
CA TYR A 44 22.06 -0.81 2.05
C TYR A 44 21.71 -1.38 3.42
N SER A 45 20.74 -0.80 4.13
CA SER A 45 20.29 -1.39 5.38
C SER A 45 19.56 -2.72 5.10
N LYS A 46 19.81 -3.75 5.91
CA LYS A 46 19.01 -4.99 5.84
C LYS A 46 17.52 -4.71 6.02
N ALA A 47 17.17 -3.66 6.77
CA ALA A 47 15.78 -3.27 7.02
C ALA A 47 15.06 -2.73 5.76
N SER A 48 15.73 -1.96 4.91
CA SER A 48 15.12 -1.42 3.68
C SER A 48 14.88 -2.52 2.64
N LEU A 49 15.79 -3.50 2.55
CA LEU A 49 15.61 -4.68 1.70
C LEU A 49 14.47 -5.56 2.19
N VAL A 50 14.39 -5.84 3.50
CA VAL A 50 13.27 -6.59 4.08
C VAL A 50 11.95 -5.88 3.84
N TYR A 51 11.92 -4.55 3.97
CA TYR A 51 10.73 -3.75 3.68
C TYR A 51 10.28 -3.88 2.22
N LEU A 52 11.20 -3.79 1.24
CA LEU A 52 10.87 -4.00 -0.17
C LEU A 52 10.28 -5.40 -0.41
N CYS A 53 10.86 -6.44 0.20
CA CYS A 53 10.29 -7.79 0.11
C CYS A 53 8.88 -7.87 0.71
N LEU A 54 8.63 -7.22 1.85
CA LEU A 54 7.29 -7.16 2.47
C LEU A 54 6.29 -6.43 1.57
N VAL A 55 6.69 -5.30 0.98
CA VAL A 55 5.87 -4.57 0.00
C VAL A 55 5.52 -5.50 -1.16
N ALA A 56 6.50 -6.21 -1.74
CA ALA A 56 6.23 -7.14 -2.84
C ALA A 56 5.21 -8.23 -2.45
N ILE A 57 5.40 -8.90 -1.31
CA ILE A 57 4.50 -9.97 -0.83
C ILE A 57 3.07 -9.44 -0.65
N ILE A 58 2.93 -8.31 0.03
CA ILE A 58 1.61 -7.73 0.32
C ILE A 58 0.94 -7.23 -0.96
N THR A 59 1.69 -6.58 -1.86
CA THR A 59 1.15 -6.13 -3.15
C THR A 59 0.68 -7.33 -3.99
N THR A 60 1.41 -8.45 -4.00
CA THR A 60 0.96 -9.68 -4.69
C THR A 60 -0.31 -10.26 -4.09
N LEU A 61 -0.40 -10.36 -2.76
CA LEU A 61 -1.63 -10.81 -2.07
C LEU A 61 -2.81 -9.87 -2.36
N SER A 62 -2.56 -8.57 -2.39
CA SER A 62 -3.60 -7.57 -2.67
C SER A 62 -4.11 -7.68 -4.10
N THR A 63 -3.23 -7.89 -5.09
CA THR A 63 -3.61 -8.16 -6.48
C THR A 63 -4.51 -9.38 -6.62
N TYR A 64 -4.24 -10.44 -5.85
CA TYR A 64 -5.09 -11.63 -5.83
C TYR A 64 -6.51 -11.30 -5.33
N PHE A 65 -6.63 -10.58 -4.21
CA PHE A 65 -7.95 -10.14 -3.71
C PHE A 65 -8.69 -9.25 -4.71
N PHE A 66 -8.00 -8.27 -5.32
CA PHE A 66 -8.63 -7.41 -6.31
C PHE A 66 -9.10 -8.18 -7.54
N THR A 67 -8.35 -9.19 -7.97
CA THR A 67 -8.73 -10.03 -9.13
C THR A 67 -9.97 -10.86 -8.84
N ILE A 68 -10.08 -11.44 -7.65
CA ILE A 68 -11.32 -12.13 -7.23
C ILE A 68 -12.48 -11.15 -7.21
N GLN A 69 -12.29 -9.98 -6.61
CA GLN A 69 -13.36 -9.00 -6.51
C GLN A 69 -13.81 -8.46 -7.87
N ILE A 70 -12.90 -8.29 -8.84
CA ILE A 70 -13.26 -7.93 -10.23
C ILE A 70 -14.14 -9.00 -10.87
N ASN A 71 -13.82 -10.29 -10.66
CA ASN A 71 -14.61 -11.37 -11.22
C ASN A 71 -16.01 -11.42 -10.58
N ASP A 72 -16.10 -11.29 -9.26
CA ASP A 72 -17.37 -11.30 -8.54
C ASP A 72 -18.24 -10.07 -8.83
N SER A 73 -17.62 -8.92 -9.12
CA SER A 73 -18.33 -7.67 -9.48
C SER A 73 -18.54 -7.49 -10.98
N SER A 74 -18.11 -8.44 -11.81
CA SER A 74 -18.10 -8.33 -13.28
C SER A 74 -19.49 -8.02 -13.86
N VAL A 75 -20.54 -8.70 -13.37
CA VAL A 75 -21.93 -8.49 -13.83
C VAL A 75 -22.40 -7.07 -13.54
N LEU A 76 -22.05 -6.52 -12.36
CA LEU A 76 -22.41 -5.15 -11.99
C LEU A 76 -21.65 -4.12 -12.84
N CYS A 77 -20.36 -4.35 -13.09
CA CYS A 77 -19.55 -3.42 -13.87
C CYS A 77 -19.96 -3.41 -15.35
N MET A 78 -20.27 -4.58 -15.92
CA MET A 78 -20.85 -4.64 -17.24
C MET A 78 -22.23 -3.96 -17.30
N PHE A 79 -23.10 -4.20 -16.31
CA PHE A 79 -24.39 -3.49 -16.20
C PHE A 79 -24.20 -1.97 -16.23
N ASN A 80 -23.20 -1.46 -15.50
CA ASN A 80 -22.90 -0.03 -15.47
C ASN A 80 -22.40 0.50 -16.83
N ASP A 81 -21.65 -0.29 -17.59
CA ASP A 81 -21.15 0.10 -18.91
C ASP A 81 -22.25 0.13 -19.99
N TYR A 82 -23.31 -0.67 -19.83
CA TYR A 82 -24.47 -0.71 -20.73
C TYR A 82 -25.57 0.31 -20.40
N LEU A 83 -25.41 1.11 -19.34
CA LEU A 83 -26.40 2.14 -18.98
C LEU A 83 -26.49 3.21 -20.09
N PRO A 84 -27.70 3.65 -20.45
CA PRO A 84 -27.87 4.74 -21.40
C PRO A 84 -27.24 6.03 -20.85
N VAL A 85 -26.79 6.89 -21.76
CA VAL A 85 -25.94 8.08 -21.47
C VAL A 85 -26.72 9.23 -20.81
N ASP A 86 -27.85 8.94 -20.19
CA ASP A 86 -28.72 9.92 -19.53
C ASP A 86 -28.03 10.54 -18.33
N GLN A 87 -28.11 11.87 -18.23
CA GLN A 87 -27.41 12.65 -17.22
C GLN A 87 -27.90 12.33 -15.80
N GLU A 88 -29.21 12.08 -15.64
CA GLU A 88 -29.85 11.66 -14.38
C GLU A 88 -29.37 10.27 -13.95
N LEU A 89 -29.30 9.30 -14.87
CA LEU A 89 -28.84 7.94 -14.58
C LEU A 89 -27.34 7.90 -14.24
N LYS A 90 -26.53 8.75 -14.89
CA LYS A 90 -25.10 8.89 -14.58
C LYS A 90 -24.84 9.39 -13.16
N GLU A 91 -25.67 10.30 -12.65
CA GLU A 91 -25.54 10.78 -11.28
C GLU A 91 -25.90 9.68 -10.27
N LEU A 92 -26.96 8.91 -10.56
CA LEU A 92 -27.41 7.78 -9.75
C LEU A 92 -26.41 6.61 -9.73
N SER A 93 -25.77 6.34 -10.87
CA SER A 93 -24.78 5.24 -11.02
C SER A 93 -23.37 5.63 -10.58
N ARG A 94 -23.11 6.89 -10.22
CA ARG A 94 -21.77 7.38 -9.86
C ARG A 94 -21.05 6.54 -8.80
N PRO A 95 -21.71 6.06 -7.72
CA PRO A 95 -21.06 5.18 -6.74
C PRO A 95 -20.64 3.84 -7.31
N VAL A 96 -21.46 3.26 -8.20
CA VAL A 96 -21.17 1.99 -8.90
C VAL A 96 -20.01 2.17 -9.86
N ASN A 97 -20.04 3.24 -10.67
CA ASN A 97 -18.96 3.58 -11.59
C ASN A 97 -17.63 3.80 -10.84
N TYR A 98 -17.64 4.51 -9.72
CA TYR A 98 -16.44 4.73 -8.90
C TYR A 98 -15.87 3.40 -8.39
N TYR A 99 -16.72 2.51 -7.88
CA TYR A 99 -16.32 1.19 -7.40
C TYR A 99 -15.69 0.33 -8.51
N CYS A 100 -16.36 0.24 -9.66
CA CYS A 100 -15.87 -0.54 -10.80
C CYS A 100 -14.54 0.01 -11.35
N ARG A 101 -14.42 1.33 -11.50
CA ARG A 101 -13.17 1.96 -11.94
C ARG A 101 -12.05 1.75 -10.92
N PHE A 102 -12.35 1.86 -9.64
CA PHE A 102 -11.36 1.59 -8.60
C PHE A 102 -10.81 0.16 -8.69
N LEU A 103 -11.68 -0.83 -8.83
CA LEU A 103 -11.28 -2.22 -9.02
C LEU A 103 -10.47 -2.41 -10.31
N GLU A 104 -10.93 -1.88 -11.45
CA GLU A 104 -10.25 -1.99 -12.74
C GLU A 104 -8.83 -1.41 -12.71
N PHE A 105 -8.62 -0.27 -12.05
CA PHE A 105 -7.30 0.36 -11.93
C PHE A 105 -6.42 -0.23 -10.81
N SER A 106 -6.99 -0.94 -9.84
CA SER A 106 -6.23 -1.50 -8.70
C SER A 106 -5.22 -2.57 -9.11
N VAL A 107 -5.58 -3.46 -10.05
CA VAL A 107 -4.68 -4.51 -10.55
C VAL A 107 -3.47 -3.94 -11.32
N PRO A 108 -3.64 -3.10 -12.36
CA PRO A 108 -2.50 -2.56 -13.09
C PRO A 108 -1.62 -1.66 -12.22
N THR A 109 -2.20 -0.91 -11.27
CA THR A 109 -1.41 -0.10 -10.33
C THR A 109 -0.56 -0.96 -9.40
N ASN A 110 -1.08 -2.08 -8.88
CA ASN A 110 -0.28 -3.03 -8.11
C ASN A 110 0.81 -3.72 -8.94
N VAL A 111 0.55 -4.03 -10.21
CA VAL A 111 1.59 -4.54 -11.13
C VAL A 111 2.71 -3.52 -11.30
N ILE A 112 2.37 -2.25 -11.51
CA ILE A 112 3.35 -1.16 -11.59
C ILE A 112 4.16 -1.05 -10.28
N GLN A 113 3.53 -1.18 -9.11
CA GLN A 113 4.22 -1.23 -7.82
C GLN A 113 5.24 -2.39 -7.75
N LEU A 114 4.88 -3.58 -8.20
CA LEU A 114 5.80 -4.72 -8.25
C LEU A 114 7.01 -4.44 -9.18
N VAL A 115 6.78 -3.81 -10.34
CA VAL A 115 7.86 -3.40 -11.25
C VAL A 115 8.80 -2.40 -10.57
N PHE A 116 8.26 -1.39 -9.87
CA PHE A 116 9.09 -0.45 -9.12
C PHE A 116 9.83 -1.10 -7.96
N CYS A 117 9.24 -2.10 -7.30
CA CYS A 117 9.88 -2.87 -6.25
C CYS A 117 11.06 -3.68 -6.78
N MET A 118 10.88 -4.37 -7.91
CA MET A 118 11.96 -5.08 -8.61
C MET A 118 13.05 -4.11 -9.09
N GLY A 119 12.66 -2.97 -9.65
CA GLY A 119 13.58 -1.90 -10.05
C GLY A 119 14.40 -1.39 -8.88
N ALA A 120 13.77 -1.14 -7.73
CA ALA A 120 14.47 -0.73 -6.51
C ALA A 120 15.51 -1.77 -6.08
N LEU A 121 15.15 -3.06 -6.03
CA LEU A 121 16.10 -4.13 -5.70
C LEU A 121 17.28 -4.19 -6.70
N PHE A 122 17.01 -4.08 -8.00
CA PHE A 122 18.04 -4.06 -9.03
C PHE A 122 19.00 -2.87 -8.88
N PHE A 123 18.48 -1.68 -8.61
CA PHE A 123 19.31 -0.49 -8.37
C PHE A 123 20.08 -0.55 -7.04
N ALA A 124 19.54 -1.23 -6.03
CA ALA A 124 20.26 -1.51 -4.78
C ALA A 124 21.49 -2.37 -5.06
N LEU A 125 21.33 -3.46 -5.82
CA LEU A 125 22.42 -4.38 -6.17
C LEU A 125 23.50 -3.70 -7.02
N ASN A 126 23.10 -2.89 -8.00
CA ASN A 126 24.02 -2.13 -8.87
C ASN A 126 24.62 -0.87 -8.21
N ARG A 127 24.40 -0.70 -6.91
CA ARG A 127 24.88 0.43 -6.11
C ARG A 127 24.46 1.82 -6.60
N ARG A 128 23.33 1.93 -7.30
CA ARG A 128 22.80 3.18 -7.87
C ARG A 128 21.86 3.86 -6.87
N SER A 129 22.44 4.52 -5.87
CA SER A 129 21.70 5.08 -4.71
C SER A 129 20.60 6.08 -5.06
N LYS A 130 20.81 6.97 -6.03
CA LYS A 130 19.81 7.98 -6.44
C LYS A 130 18.53 7.33 -6.99
N TRP A 131 18.69 6.38 -7.92
CA TRP A 131 17.58 5.69 -8.56
C TRP A 131 16.81 4.79 -7.60
N PHE A 132 17.52 4.09 -6.70
CA PHE A 132 16.88 3.36 -5.61
C PHE A 132 15.97 4.26 -4.78
N PHE A 133 16.48 5.43 -4.37
CA PHE A 133 15.71 6.34 -3.50
C PHE A 133 14.46 6.85 -4.21
N THR A 134 14.57 7.19 -5.50
CA THR A 134 13.41 7.58 -6.32
C THR A 134 12.37 6.46 -6.39
N CYS A 135 12.76 5.23 -6.72
CA CYS A 135 11.83 4.10 -6.75
C CYS A 135 11.18 3.86 -5.38
N TYR A 136 11.98 3.91 -4.30
CA TYR A 136 11.48 3.74 -2.94
C TYR A 136 10.45 4.82 -2.56
N LEU A 137 10.71 6.07 -2.90
CA LEU A 137 9.80 7.19 -2.61
C LEU A 137 8.51 7.09 -3.43
N VAL A 138 8.61 6.74 -4.72
CA VAL A 138 7.44 6.49 -5.57
C VAL A 138 6.58 5.35 -5.01
N LEU A 139 7.20 4.25 -4.59
CA LEU A 139 6.50 3.14 -3.92
C LEU A 139 5.77 3.62 -2.67
N PHE A 140 6.46 4.37 -1.81
CA PHE A 140 5.88 4.87 -0.57
C PHE A 140 4.69 5.82 -0.81
N ILE A 141 4.81 6.76 -1.75
CA ILE A 141 3.70 7.64 -2.14
C ILE A 141 2.53 6.82 -2.69
N SER A 142 2.81 5.84 -3.55
CA SER A 142 1.76 5.00 -4.14
C SER A 142 1.00 4.19 -3.07
N LEU A 143 1.66 3.73 -2.01
CA LEU A 143 1.01 3.07 -0.87
C LEU A 143 0.09 4.02 -0.11
N ILE A 144 0.51 5.26 0.12
CA ILE A 144 -0.32 6.29 0.78
C ILE A 144 -1.58 6.58 -0.05
N ILE A 145 -1.42 6.82 -1.35
CA ILE A 145 -2.54 7.10 -2.25
C ILE A 145 -3.49 5.89 -2.30
N GLY A 146 -2.96 4.68 -2.46
CA GLY A 146 -3.75 3.45 -2.46
C GLY A 146 -4.53 3.26 -1.15
N CYS A 147 -3.89 3.50 -0.01
CA CYS A 147 -4.56 3.43 1.29
C CYS A 147 -5.69 4.47 1.43
N ALA A 148 -5.46 5.70 0.97
CA ALA A 148 -6.48 6.74 0.98
C ALA A 148 -7.70 6.38 0.12
N LEU A 149 -7.45 5.85 -1.10
CA LEU A 149 -8.53 5.41 -2.00
C LEU A 149 -9.33 4.23 -1.42
N MET A 150 -8.65 3.25 -0.82
CA MET A 150 -9.34 2.14 -0.15
C MET A 150 -10.18 2.61 1.05
N MET A 151 -9.67 3.57 1.82
CA MET A 151 -10.44 4.18 2.91
C MET A 151 -11.68 4.90 2.38
N THR A 152 -11.59 5.62 1.26
CA THR A 152 -12.77 6.24 0.64
C THR A 152 -13.78 5.18 0.18
N LEU A 153 -13.32 4.08 -0.44
CA LEU A 153 -14.18 2.97 -0.82
C LEU A 153 -14.88 2.35 0.40
N TYR A 154 -14.14 2.14 1.48
CA TYR A 154 -14.66 1.59 2.73
C TYR A 154 -15.73 2.51 3.35
N THR A 155 -15.55 3.83 3.32
CA THR A 155 -16.58 4.75 3.80
C THR A 155 -17.85 4.71 2.94
N MET A 156 -17.73 4.53 1.62
CA MET A 156 -18.88 4.40 0.72
C MET A 156 -19.64 3.09 0.95
N ASP A 157 -18.92 2.00 1.23
CA ASP A 157 -19.49 0.69 1.55
C ASP A 157 -20.16 0.66 2.94
N LEU A 158 -19.54 1.29 3.94
CA LEU A 158 -20.13 1.44 5.28
C LEU A 158 -21.45 2.21 5.28
N GLN A 159 -21.53 3.25 4.44
CA GLN A 159 -22.76 4.04 4.29
C GLN A 159 -23.82 3.34 3.42
N ASN A 160 -23.56 2.09 2.99
CA ASN A 160 -24.41 1.27 2.14
C ASN A 160 -24.90 2.04 0.89
N PHE A 161 -24.05 2.86 0.26
CA PHE A 161 -24.49 3.65 -0.90
C PHE A 161 -24.68 2.82 -2.17
N LEU A 162 -23.96 1.71 -2.32
CA LEU A 162 -24.02 0.90 -3.53
C LEU A 162 -25.39 0.22 -3.72
N LYS A 163 -25.94 -0.41 -2.69
CA LYS A 163 -27.23 -1.11 -2.78
C LYS A 163 -28.42 -0.23 -3.21
N PRO A 164 -28.67 0.95 -2.61
CA PRO A 164 -29.72 1.87 -3.04
C PRO A 164 -29.42 2.51 -4.39
N SER A 165 -28.14 2.79 -4.72
CA SER A 165 -27.78 3.25 -6.07
C SER A 165 -28.11 2.22 -7.14
N VAL A 166 -27.76 0.95 -6.93
CA VAL A 166 -28.12 -0.14 -7.84
C VAL A 166 -29.63 -0.23 -7.96
N ALA A 167 -30.37 -0.27 -6.84
CA ALA A 167 -31.84 -0.32 -6.88
C ALA A 167 -32.45 0.85 -7.68
N ASN A 168 -32.02 2.09 -7.42
CA ASN A 168 -32.57 3.27 -8.10
C ASN A 168 -32.25 3.30 -9.60
N VAL A 169 -31.03 2.94 -9.98
CA VAL A 169 -30.63 2.82 -11.39
C VAL A 169 -31.48 1.75 -12.07
N LEU A 170 -31.61 0.60 -11.42
CA LEU A 170 -32.35 -0.55 -11.92
C LEU A 170 -33.83 -0.23 -12.17
N THR A 171 -34.49 0.48 -11.24
CA THR A 171 -35.88 0.96 -11.41
C THR A 171 -36.00 1.92 -12.58
N ARG A 172 -35.11 2.91 -12.68
CA ARG A 172 -35.19 3.94 -13.73
C ARG A 172 -34.95 3.40 -15.13
N VAL A 173 -34.05 2.43 -15.29
CA VAL A 173 -33.81 1.79 -16.59
C VAL A 173 -35.04 1.00 -17.04
N VAL A 174 -35.68 0.26 -16.13
CA VAL A 174 -36.91 -0.50 -16.43
C VAL A 174 -38.06 0.41 -16.86
N GLU A 175 -38.16 1.61 -16.27
CA GLU A 175 -39.22 2.56 -16.60
C GLU A 175 -38.99 3.31 -17.93
N LYS A 176 -37.74 3.58 -18.29
CA LYS A 176 -37.41 4.50 -19.40
C LYS A 176 -36.89 3.83 -20.67
N ASP A 177 -36.30 2.63 -20.60
CA ASP A 177 -35.54 2.07 -21.71
C ASP A 177 -36.19 0.81 -22.30
N GLU A 178 -36.79 0.93 -23.49
CA GLU A 178 -37.38 -0.18 -24.23
C GLU A 178 -36.33 -1.24 -24.63
N LYS A 179 -35.04 -0.87 -24.69
CA LYS A 179 -33.94 -1.80 -25.01
C LYS A 179 -33.50 -2.65 -23.82
N PHE A 180 -34.01 -2.35 -22.63
CA PHE A 180 -33.72 -3.10 -21.41
C PHE A 180 -33.96 -4.61 -21.59
N CYS A 181 -35.07 -4.99 -22.22
CA CYS A 181 -35.45 -6.39 -22.42
C CYS A 181 -34.58 -7.15 -23.43
N GLN A 182 -33.93 -6.44 -24.36
CA GLN A 182 -33.15 -7.07 -25.43
C GLN A 182 -31.70 -7.34 -24.99
N VAL A 183 -31.13 -6.45 -24.17
CA VAL A 183 -29.70 -6.48 -23.83
C VAL A 183 -29.46 -6.75 -22.35
N LEU A 184 -30.19 -6.08 -21.47
CA LEU A 184 -29.89 -6.06 -20.03
C LEU A 184 -30.57 -7.22 -19.30
N GLU A 185 -31.86 -7.48 -19.54
CA GLU A 185 -32.60 -8.60 -18.94
C GLU A 185 -31.94 -9.98 -19.12
N PRO A 186 -31.48 -10.40 -20.32
CA PRO A 186 -30.83 -11.70 -20.48
C PRO A 186 -29.46 -11.79 -19.79
N MET A 187 -28.80 -10.66 -19.54
CA MET A 187 -27.49 -10.61 -18.90
C MET A 187 -27.57 -10.74 -17.37
N LEU A 188 -28.63 -10.18 -16.79
CA LEU A 188 -28.80 -10.09 -15.35
C LEU A 188 -29.23 -11.42 -14.71
N GLU A 189 -29.91 -12.30 -15.46
CA GLU A 189 -30.32 -13.63 -15.01
C GLU A 189 -30.98 -13.66 -13.61
N CYS A 190 -31.73 -12.64 -13.24
CA CYS A 190 -32.28 -12.47 -11.89
C CYS A 190 -33.74 -12.03 -11.94
N ARG A 191 -34.41 -12.08 -10.78
CA ARG A 191 -35.81 -11.71 -10.65
C ARG A 191 -35.95 -10.28 -10.12
N TYR A 192 -36.77 -9.47 -10.77
CA TYR A 192 -37.19 -8.18 -10.23
C TYR A 192 -38.33 -8.34 -9.22
N ASN A 193 -38.15 -7.79 -8.02
CA ASN A 193 -39.11 -7.94 -6.92
C ASN A 193 -39.85 -6.63 -6.58
N SER A 194 -40.15 -5.81 -7.58
CA SER A 194 -41.03 -4.63 -7.43
C SER A 194 -42.48 -4.98 -7.82
N LYS A 195 -43.43 -4.71 -6.91
CA LYS A 195 -44.86 -4.99 -7.14
C LYS A 195 -45.46 -4.18 -8.31
N ASN A 196 -44.93 -3.00 -8.60
CA ASN A 196 -45.40 -2.14 -9.69
C ASN A 196 -44.65 -2.43 -11.00
N ASP A 197 -43.33 -2.65 -10.95
CA ASP A 197 -42.50 -2.76 -12.15
C ASP A 197 -42.55 -4.14 -12.80
N THR A 198 -42.92 -5.18 -12.04
CA THR A 198 -43.07 -6.54 -12.60
C THR A 198 -44.15 -6.62 -13.69
N ARG A 199 -45.20 -5.79 -13.62
CA ARG A 199 -46.21 -5.69 -14.69
C ARG A 199 -45.70 -4.93 -15.90
N ILE A 200 -44.80 -3.97 -15.69
CA ILE A 200 -44.17 -3.20 -16.78
C ILE A 200 -43.20 -4.13 -17.53
N ILE A 201 -42.37 -4.89 -16.81
CA ILE A 201 -41.42 -5.86 -17.38
C ILE A 201 -42.14 -6.99 -18.13
N GLU A 202 -43.21 -7.57 -17.58
CA GLU A 202 -44.01 -8.59 -18.29
C GLU A 202 -44.63 -8.04 -19.58
N LYS A 203 -44.96 -6.74 -19.62
CA LYS A 203 -45.50 -6.06 -20.79
C LYS A 203 -44.43 -5.66 -21.79
N LEU A 204 -43.22 -5.31 -21.34
CA LEU A 204 -42.11 -4.84 -22.17
C LEU A 204 -41.27 -5.99 -22.74
N CYS A 205 -41.07 -7.06 -21.96
CA CYS A 205 -40.17 -8.17 -22.32
C CYS A 205 -40.90 -9.43 -22.80
N GLU A 206 -42.23 -9.44 -22.80
CA GLU A 206 -43.12 -10.55 -23.24
C GLU A 206 -42.78 -11.94 -22.64
N LYS A 207 -42.06 -12.00 -21.51
CA LYS A 207 -41.67 -13.25 -20.84
C LYS A 207 -42.53 -13.51 -19.60
N PRO A 208 -43.06 -14.74 -19.41
CA PRO A 208 -43.87 -15.06 -18.25
C PRO A 208 -43.04 -15.17 -16.97
N ARG A 209 -43.53 -14.58 -15.87
CA ARG A 209 -42.99 -14.65 -14.49
C ARG A 209 -42.47 -16.01 -14.03
N ARG A 210 -43.03 -17.10 -14.56
CA ARG A 210 -42.76 -18.48 -14.14
C ARG A 210 -41.32 -18.93 -14.39
N GLN A 211 -40.62 -18.36 -15.38
CA GLN A 211 -39.22 -18.72 -15.64
C GLN A 211 -38.24 -18.23 -14.57
N TYR A 212 -38.63 -17.27 -13.73
CA TYR A 212 -37.75 -16.62 -12.76
C TYR A 212 -38.12 -16.85 -11.29
N GLN A 213 -39.09 -17.74 -10.99
CA GLN A 213 -39.55 -17.95 -9.62
C GLN A 213 -38.45 -18.46 -8.67
N ASN A 214 -37.45 -19.19 -9.19
CA ASN A 214 -36.33 -19.73 -8.42
C ASN A 214 -35.04 -18.88 -8.52
N LYS A 215 -35.06 -17.76 -9.26
CA LYS A 215 -33.88 -16.91 -9.44
C LYS A 215 -33.76 -15.86 -8.31
N PRO A 216 -32.53 -15.46 -7.92
CA PRO A 216 -32.32 -14.47 -6.86
C PRO A 216 -32.85 -13.09 -7.26
N ASP A 217 -33.11 -12.23 -6.27
CA ASP A 217 -33.49 -10.83 -6.51
C ASP A 217 -32.36 -10.11 -7.26
N CYS A 218 -32.67 -9.32 -8.28
CA CYS A 218 -31.66 -8.61 -9.07
C CYS A 218 -30.81 -7.65 -8.26
N VAL A 219 -31.41 -6.93 -7.31
CA VAL A 219 -30.65 -6.02 -6.46
C VAL A 219 -29.69 -6.82 -5.59
N ASP A 220 -30.15 -7.93 -5.00
CA ASP A 220 -29.30 -8.77 -4.15
C ASP A 220 -28.24 -9.50 -4.97
N HIS A 221 -28.56 -10.02 -6.15
CA HIS A 221 -27.62 -10.68 -7.06
C HIS A 221 -26.49 -9.74 -7.47
N LEU A 222 -26.83 -8.50 -7.86
CA LEU A 222 -25.87 -7.45 -8.23
C LEU A 222 -25.08 -6.89 -7.04
N THR A 223 -25.48 -7.18 -5.80
CA THR A 223 -24.83 -6.65 -4.60
C THR A 223 -24.31 -7.71 -3.65
N THR A 224 -24.42 -8.99 -4.00
CA THR A 224 -24.00 -10.13 -3.14
C THR A 224 -22.52 -10.04 -2.76
N PHE A 225 -21.68 -9.50 -3.65
CA PHE A 225 -20.26 -9.29 -3.38
C PHE A 225 -19.99 -8.28 -2.25
N LEU A 226 -20.95 -7.41 -1.90
CA LEU A 226 -20.84 -6.47 -0.78
C LEU A 226 -20.97 -7.15 0.59
N ASP A 227 -21.53 -8.36 0.65
CA ASP A 227 -21.67 -9.08 1.91
C ASP A 227 -20.31 -9.57 2.44
N GLN A 228 -19.30 -9.67 1.58
CA GLN A 228 -17.93 -10.07 1.95
C GLN A 228 -17.06 -8.89 2.41
N LYS A 229 -17.49 -8.13 3.43
CA LYS A 229 -16.79 -6.89 3.87
C LYS A 229 -15.36 -7.09 4.40
N TYR A 230 -14.98 -8.33 4.73
CA TYR A 230 -13.71 -8.64 5.39
C TYR A 230 -12.48 -8.45 4.49
N TRP A 231 -12.60 -8.62 3.17
CA TRP A 231 -11.45 -8.51 2.27
C TRP A 231 -10.91 -7.07 2.25
N LEU A 232 -11.79 -6.07 2.15
CA LEU A 232 -11.41 -4.67 2.05
C LEU A 232 -10.72 -4.19 3.34
N ILE A 233 -11.26 -4.60 4.50
CA ILE A 233 -10.66 -4.32 5.80
C ILE A 233 -9.25 -4.94 5.89
N ALA A 234 -9.10 -6.20 5.45
CA ALA A 234 -7.81 -6.88 5.48
C ALA A 234 -6.76 -6.15 4.64
N VAL A 235 -7.11 -5.70 3.42
CA VAL A 235 -6.18 -4.97 2.55
C VAL A 235 -5.83 -3.60 3.13
N ILE A 236 -6.79 -2.87 3.70
CA ILE A 236 -6.54 -1.59 4.39
C ILE A 236 -5.55 -1.76 5.54
N VAL A 237 -5.74 -2.79 6.38
CA VAL A 237 -4.83 -3.07 7.50
C VAL A 237 -3.43 -3.41 6.98
N GLN A 238 -3.32 -4.22 5.93
CA GLN A 238 -2.02 -4.56 5.32
C GLN A 238 -1.27 -3.32 4.80
N TYR A 239 -1.94 -2.44 4.06
CA TYR A 239 -1.33 -1.20 3.55
C TYR A 239 -0.96 -0.24 4.68
N THR A 240 -1.81 -0.11 5.70
CA THR A 240 -1.54 0.72 6.87
C THR A 240 -0.30 0.22 7.62
N LEU A 241 -0.18 -1.11 7.82
CA LEU A 241 1.00 -1.72 8.44
C LEU A 241 2.27 -1.44 7.63
N LEU A 242 2.22 -1.56 6.29
CA LEU A 242 3.36 -1.20 5.43
C LEU A 242 3.77 0.27 5.61
N ILE A 243 2.81 1.19 5.60
CA ILE A 243 3.11 2.63 5.79
C ILE A 243 3.77 2.87 7.15
N VAL A 244 3.25 2.28 8.22
CA VAL A 244 3.82 2.41 9.58
C VAL A 244 5.26 1.87 9.62
N ILE A 245 5.50 0.67 9.07
CA ILE A 245 6.84 0.09 8.99
C ILE A 245 7.78 1.01 8.18
N GLY A 246 7.31 1.52 7.04
CA GLY A 246 8.07 2.45 6.19
C GLY A 246 8.48 3.72 6.94
N ILE A 247 7.56 4.33 7.68
CA ILE A 247 7.82 5.51 8.52
C ILE A 247 8.85 5.19 9.60
N VAL A 248 8.70 4.08 10.31
CA VAL A 248 9.62 3.67 11.38
C VAL A 248 11.04 3.48 10.83
N ILE A 249 11.20 2.85 9.67
CA ILE A 249 12.52 2.66 9.03
C ILE A 249 13.12 4.02 8.61
N LEU A 250 12.32 4.93 8.05
CA LEU A 250 12.75 6.29 7.71
C LEU A 250 13.19 7.06 8.95
N LEU A 251 12.39 7.09 10.01
CA LEU A 251 12.73 7.77 11.27
C LEU A 251 14.00 7.20 11.92
N ARG A 252 14.13 5.87 11.96
CA ARG A 252 15.34 5.21 12.47
C ARG A 252 16.59 5.65 11.69
N SER A 253 16.46 5.78 10.38
CA SER A 253 17.57 6.19 9.52
C SER A 253 18.02 7.64 9.78
N VAL A 254 17.07 8.54 10.00
CA VAL A 254 17.32 9.94 10.38
C VAL A 254 17.94 10.01 11.79
N PHE A 255 17.39 9.30 12.77
CA PHE A 255 17.88 9.33 14.15
C PHE A 255 19.32 8.80 14.29
N ILE A 256 19.65 7.70 13.61
CA ILE A 256 21.02 7.14 13.59
C ILE A 256 22.00 8.17 13.01
N GLN A 257 21.58 8.98 12.05
CA GLN A 257 22.42 10.02 11.46
C GLN A 257 22.61 11.20 12.39
N CYS A 258 21.53 11.75 12.97
CA CYS A 258 21.65 12.81 13.96
C CYS A 258 22.59 12.40 15.11
N ARG A 259 22.55 11.13 15.52
CA ARG A 259 23.46 10.60 16.55
C ARG A 259 24.91 10.48 16.06
N ARG A 260 25.14 10.07 14.80
CA ARG A 260 26.48 10.00 14.21
C ARG A 260 27.09 11.38 13.97
N GLU A 261 26.30 12.35 13.54
CA GLU A 261 26.72 13.74 13.37
C GLU A 261 27.05 14.38 14.71
N ARG A 262 26.21 14.21 15.74
CA ARG A 262 26.54 14.63 17.11
C ARG A 262 27.84 14.00 17.62
N LYS A 263 28.05 12.69 17.38
CA LYS A 263 29.31 12.02 17.75
C LYS A 263 30.52 12.57 16.97
N ARG A 264 30.39 12.88 15.68
CA ARG A 264 31.46 13.50 14.88
C ARG A 264 31.76 14.92 15.34
N ALA A 265 30.74 15.74 15.60
CA ALA A 265 30.88 17.08 16.14
C ALA A 265 31.54 17.06 17.53
N SER A 266 31.16 16.12 18.41
CA SER A 266 31.82 15.95 19.71
C SER A 266 33.29 15.53 19.58
N LYS A 267 33.62 14.63 18.65
CA LYS A 267 35.02 14.22 18.41
C LYS A 267 35.86 15.35 17.81
N LEU A 268 35.31 16.16 16.91
CA LEU A 268 35.98 17.34 16.38
C LEU A 268 36.22 18.40 17.47
N SER A 269 35.22 18.63 18.33
CA SER A 269 35.33 19.57 19.45
C SER A 269 36.37 19.12 20.47
N SER A 270 36.41 17.83 20.84
CA SER A 270 37.46 17.28 21.71
C SER A 270 38.85 17.33 21.06
N ALA A 271 38.97 17.03 19.76
CA ALA A 271 40.25 17.12 19.05
C ALA A 271 40.76 18.57 18.96
N HIS A 272 39.87 19.53 18.75
CA HIS A 272 40.21 20.95 18.77
C HIS A 272 40.62 21.42 20.18
N TYR A 273 40.00 20.90 21.24
CA TYR A 273 40.34 21.25 22.62
C TYR A 273 41.73 20.72 23.02
N ILE A 274 42.08 19.50 22.60
CA ILE A 274 43.42 18.90 22.82
C ILE A 274 44.49 19.67 22.05
N HIS A 275 44.20 20.12 20.84
CA HIS A 275 45.18 20.87 20.03
C HIS A 275 45.41 22.31 20.51
N VAL A 276 44.44 22.91 21.20
CA VAL A 276 44.58 24.26 21.79
C VAL A 276 45.28 24.20 23.15
N ASN A 277 44.94 23.23 24.01
CA ASN A 277 45.57 23.11 25.33
C ASN A 277 46.94 22.39 25.28
N GLY A 278 47.16 21.49 24.31
CA GLY A 278 48.45 20.83 24.12
C GLY A 278 49.57 21.74 23.58
N PHE A 279 49.23 22.94 23.11
CA PHE A 279 50.21 24.00 22.78
C PHE A 279 50.54 24.92 23.96
N GLN A 280 49.81 24.80 25.07
CA GLN A 280 49.97 25.66 26.24
C GLN A 280 50.82 25.01 27.35
N GLU A 281 51.10 23.71 27.24
CA GLU A 281 52.00 22.95 28.10
C GLU A 281 53.28 22.55 27.32
N ALA A 282 54.02 23.53 26.86
CA ALA A 282 55.41 23.36 26.44
C ALA A 282 56.25 24.48 27.07
N PRO A 283 56.83 24.27 28.27
CA PRO A 283 57.93 25.09 28.77
C PRO A 283 59.22 24.83 27.99
#